data_AF-A0A380W5U3-F1
#
_entry.id   AF-A0A380W5U3-F1
#
_cell.length_a   1.000
_cell.length_b   1.000
_cell.length_c   1.000
_cell.angle_alpha   90.00
_cell.angle_beta   90.00
_cell.angle_gamma   90.00
#
_symmetry.space_group_name_H-M   'P 1'
#
loop_
_entity.id
_entity.type
_entity.pdbx_description
1 polymer ?
#
loop_
_entity_poly.entity_id
_entity_poly.type
_entity_poly.pdbx_seq_one_letter_code
_entity_poly.pdbx_strand_id
1 'polypeptide(L)'
;MLRAMTQWPKDNQTARNAFYGDPGKRAVAPQMVPVTPPFAMYYEGRRIKTIMFHRKCASALLAALNEIWDYCQHDQAKIDAAGVSKFAGAYNRRMVRGSATKWSNHAYAAAIDLNAEENGLYAKGNMPQFVIDAFCRQGAMWGGWYTDRKDPMHFEFVDNSGREPLSPPPVFSAPVALLDVSPVGDDTPAVEFAEDHPSPSGVSSAGYSVDVELVQKKLDQLGYYEVGDVDGRWGGKTRGAIAAFMNDRCQPTDGTISPAVTAELSRAIGEGWQRPIASQRANTTAKDLAPRVEAVRQGLLQRFWARITAGFAAIGLTGSSVSGYFEAARDKLQFVRGALSHIPPEVWFLLLGAVALLAWYSARKTLQTTVRDYNTGRLN
;
A
#
# COMPACT_ATOMS: atom_id res chain seq x y z
N MET A 1 -18.00 20.47 -11.92
CA MET A 1 -18.48 19.51 -12.94
C MET A 1 -18.55 18.12 -12.29
N LEU A 2 -19.74 17.51 -12.23
CA LEU A 2 -19.93 16.15 -11.70
C LEU A 2 -19.15 15.16 -12.57
N ARG A 3 -18.16 14.47 -11.99
CA ARG A 3 -17.46 13.36 -12.63
C ARG A 3 -18.50 12.28 -12.95
N ALA A 4 -18.70 11.93 -14.22
CA ALA A 4 -19.63 10.87 -14.59
C ALA A 4 -19.25 9.58 -13.85
N MET A 5 -20.12 9.11 -12.95
CA MET A 5 -19.92 7.85 -12.24
C MET A 5 -19.81 6.72 -13.28
N THR A 6 -18.84 5.83 -13.11
CA THR A 6 -18.72 4.66 -13.99
C THR A 6 -19.94 3.78 -13.78
N GLN A 7 -20.75 3.61 -14.82
CA GLN A 7 -21.93 2.76 -14.75
C GLN A 7 -21.50 1.29 -14.83
N TRP A 8 -21.66 0.56 -13.73
CA TRP A 8 -21.34 -0.87 -13.67
C TRP A 8 -22.40 -1.71 -14.39
N PRO A 9 -22.04 -2.90 -14.90
CA PRO A 9 -23.01 -3.78 -15.54
C PRO A 9 -24.07 -4.24 -14.55
N LYS A 10 -25.29 -4.46 -15.04
CA LYS A 10 -26.34 -5.15 -14.27
C LYS A 10 -25.81 -6.48 -13.75
N ASP A 11 -26.25 -6.89 -12.56
CA ASP A 11 -25.90 -8.20 -11.99
C ASP A 11 -26.68 -9.35 -12.66
N ASN A 12 -26.38 -9.59 -13.92
CA ASN A 12 -26.80 -10.77 -14.66
C ASN A 12 -25.69 -11.23 -15.59
N GLN A 13 -25.69 -12.53 -15.90
CA GLN A 13 -24.60 -13.17 -16.66
C GLN A 13 -24.38 -12.52 -18.04
N THR A 14 -25.46 -12.13 -18.74
CA THR A 14 -25.36 -11.51 -20.07
C THR A 14 -24.62 -10.17 -20.00
N ALA A 15 -25.02 -9.27 -19.10
CA ALA A 15 -24.41 -7.96 -18.95
C ALA A 15 -22.95 -8.06 -18.48
N ARG A 16 -22.67 -8.94 -17.51
CA ARG A 16 -21.30 -9.17 -17.01
C ARG A 16 -20.40 -9.79 -18.06
N ASN A 17 -20.88 -10.75 -18.85
CA ASN A 17 -20.12 -11.32 -19.96
C ASN A 17 -19.78 -10.26 -21.02
N ALA A 18 -20.72 -9.39 -21.35
CA ALA A 18 -20.48 -8.29 -22.29
C ALA A 18 -19.46 -7.27 -21.75
N PHE A 19 -19.52 -6.99 -20.45
CA PHE A 19 -18.66 -5.96 -19.83
C PHE A 19 -17.27 -6.48 -19.43
N TYR A 20 -17.19 -7.60 -18.72
CA TYR A 20 -15.94 -8.16 -18.16
C TYR A 20 -15.37 -9.33 -18.98
N GLY A 21 -16.11 -9.82 -19.98
CA GLY A 21 -15.75 -11.03 -20.73
C GLY A 21 -16.29 -12.30 -20.09
N ASP A 22 -16.47 -13.34 -20.91
CA ASP A 22 -17.05 -14.62 -20.50
C ASP A 22 -16.03 -15.52 -19.76
N PRO A 23 -16.25 -15.87 -18.48
CA PRO A 23 -15.38 -16.79 -17.75
C PRO A 23 -15.35 -18.20 -18.35
N GLY A 24 -16.44 -18.64 -18.99
CA GLY A 24 -16.53 -19.92 -19.70
C GLY A 24 -15.51 -20.02 -20.84
N LYS A 25 -15.29 -18.90 -21.55
CA LYS A 25 -14.33 -18.78 -22.66
C LYS A 25 -12.92 -18.37 -22.22
N ARG A 26 -12.65 -18.32 -20.91
CA ARG A 26 -11.38 -17.86 -20.31
C ARG A 26 -11.00 -16.42 -20.71
N ALA A 27 -11.99 -15.58 -21.04
CA ALA A 27 -11.74 -14.21 -21.49
C ALA A 27 -11.33 -13.23 -20.36
N VAL A 28 -11.54 -13.63 -19.10
CA VAL A 28 -11.30 -12.77 -17.91
C VAL A 28 -9.83 -12.73 -17.50
N ALA A 29 -9.12 -13.87 -17.46
CA ALA A 29 -7.76 -13.93 -16.94
C ALA A 29 -6.77 -12.98 -17.65
N PRO A 30 -6.80 -12.80 -18.99
CA PRO A 30 -5.96 -11.81 -19.68
C PRO A 30 -6.31 -10.34 -19.36
N GLN A 31 -7.46 -10.09 -18.73
CA GLN A 31 -7.93 -8.74 -18.38
C GLN A 31 -7.53 -8.34 -16.96
N MET A 32 -6.99 -9.26 -16.16
CA MET A 32 -6.61 -9.01 -14.78
C MET A 32 -5.31 -8.22 -14.69
N VAL A 33 -5.28 -7.23 -13.80
CA VAL A 33 -4.13 -6.39 -13.47
C VAL A 33 -3.90 -6.41 -11.95
N PRO A 34 -2.65 -6.25 -11.49
CA PRO A 34 -2.37 -6.16 -10.06
C PRO A 34 -2.82 -4.81 -9.50
N VAL A 35 -3.52 -4.85 -8.37
CA VAL A 35 -3.83 -3.70 -7.52
C VAL A 35 -3.03 -3.83 -6.23
N THR A 36 -2.19 -2.84 -5.92
CA THR A 36 -1.46 -2.81 -4.65
C THR A 36 -2.36 -2.16 -3.60
N PRO A 37 -2.77 -2.88 -2.53
CA PRO A 37 -3.57 -2.28 -1.47
C PRO A 37 -2.75 -1.22 -0.70
N PRO A 38 -3.36 -0.13 -0.22
CA PRO A 38 -2.68 0.95 0.50
C PRO A 38 -2.28 0.56 1.94
N PHE A 39 -2.84 -0.52 2.47
CA PHE A 39 -2.52 -1.08 3.78
C PHE A 39 -2.20 -2.58 3.69
N ALA A 40 -1.62 -3.14 4.75
CA ALA A 40 -1.33 -4.56 4.81
C ALA A 40 -2.62 -5.39 4.86
N MET A 41 -2.69 -6.36 3.96
CA MET A 41 -3.75 -7.36 3.89
C MET A 41 -3.16 -8.75 3.94
N TYR A 42 -3.91 -9.71 4.48
CA TYR A 42 -3.47 -11.06 4.76
C TYR A 42 -4.48 -12.07 4.22
N TYR A 43 -3.98 -13.06 3.49
CA TYR A 43 -4.72 -14.23 3.04
C TYR A 43 -4.21 -15.45 3.82
N GLU A 44 -5.07 -16.09 4.61
CA GLU A 44 -4.71 -17.25 5.45
C GLU A 44 -3.45 -16.98 6.29
N GLY A 45 -3.38 -15.79 6.91
CA GLY A 45 -2.25 -15.34 7.73
C GLY A 45 -1.00 -14.89 6.96
N ARG A 46 -0.98 -15.01 5.62
CA ARG A 46 0.14 -14.58 4.77
C ARG A 46 -0.13 -13.21 4.16
N ARG A 47 0.82 -12.27 4.31
CA ARG A 47 0.70 -10.93 3.72
C ARG A 47 0.65 -11.02 2.19
N ILE A 48 -0.38 -10.41 1.59
CA ILE A 48 -0.46 -10.24 0.14
C ILE A 48 0.22 -8.94 -0.27
N LYS A 49 0.83 -8.92 -1.47
CA LYS A 49 1.46 -7.72 -2.05
C LYS A 49 0.55 -7.04 -3.06
N THR A 50 -0.26 -7.84 -3.76
CA THR A 50 -1.15 -7.39 -4.83
C THR A 50 -2.44 -8.20 -4.80
N ILE A 51 -3.52 -7.57 -5.25
CA ILE A 51 -4.82 -8.19 -5.52
C ILE A 51 -4.98 -8.20 -7.04
N MET A 52 -5.12 -9.39 -7.62
CA MET A 52 -5.40 -9.48 -9.06
C MET A 52 -6.86 -9.16 -9.32
N PHE A 53 -7.13 -8.13 -10.11
CA PHE A 53 -8.48 -7.61 -10.33
C PHE A 53 -8.69 -7.22 -11.79
N HIS A 54 -9.93 -7.17 -12.26
CA HIS A 54 -10.22 -6.83 -13.65
C HIS A 54 -9.85 -5.36 -13.95
N ARG A 55 -9.13 -5.10 -15.05
CA ARG A 55 -8.62 -3.76 -15.41
C ARG A 55 -9.68 -2.64 -15.42
N LYS A 56 -10.93 -2.98 -15.75
CA LYS A 56 -12.07 -2.04 -15.80
C LYS A 56 -12.54 -1.54 -14.43
N CYS A 57 -12.29 -2.27 -13.35
CA CYS A 57 -12.70 -1.89 -11.99
C CYS A 57 -11.54 -1.85 -10.99
N ALA A 58 -10.29 -2.06 -11.45
CA ALA A 58 -9.09 -1.98 -10.62
C ALA A 58 -8.89 -0.60 -9.96
N SER A 59 -9.17 0.49 -10.68
CA SER A 59 -9.11 1.85 -10.13
C SER A 59 -10.17 2.10 -9.06
N ALA A 60 -11.38 1.57 -9.27
CA ALA A 60 -12.49 1.66 -8.32
C ALA A 60 -12.19 0.86 -7.04
N LEU A 61 -11.63 -0.34 -7.17
CA LEU A 61 -11.13 -1.11 -6.02
C LEU A 61 -10.07 -0.32 -5.24
N LEU A 62 -9.07 0.23 -5.92
CA LEU A 62 -8.03 1.02 -5.25
C LEU A 62 -8.60 2.26 -4.56
N ALA A 63 -9.55 2.96 -5.20
CA ALA A 63 -10.20 4.13 -4.61
C ALA A 63 -10.99 3.78 -3.33
N ALA A 64 -11.74 2.68 -3.32
CA ALA A 64 -12.42 2.22 -2.11
C ALA A 64 -11.42 1.86 -0.99
N LEU A 65 -10.33 1.14 -1.33
CA LEU A 65 -9.30 0.79 -0.34
C LEU A 65 -8.56 2.02 0.19
N ASN A 66 -8.28 3.01 -0.65
CA ASN A 66 -7.70 4.28 -0.20
C ASN A 66 -8.65 5.00 0.74
N GLU A 67 -9.95 5.07 0.42
CA GLU A 67 -10.91 5.74 1.29
C GLU A 67 -11.07 5.04 2.67
N ILE A 68 -10.95 3.72 2.70
CA ILE A 68 -10.90 2.96 3.96
C ILE A 68 -9.62 3.31 4.74
N TRP A 69 -8.48 3.37 4.05
CA TRP A 69 -7.21 3.74 4.67
C TRP A 69 -7.24 5.14 5.28
N ASP A 70 -7.80 6.05 4.51
CA ASP A 70 -8.12 7.42 4.82
C ASP A 70 -9.00 7.53 6.08
N TYR A 71 -10.12 6.81 6.11
CA TYR A 71 -11.01 6.76 7.27
C TYR A 71 -10.29 6.20 8.51
N CYS A 72 -9.44 5.20 8.33
CA CYS A 72 -8.59 4.65 9.37
C CYS A 72 -7.39 5.54 9.70
N GLN A 73 -7.31 6.78 9.18
CA GLN A 73 -6.22 7.72 9.43
C GLN A 73 -4.83 7.13 9.14
N HIS A 74 -4.77 6.25 8.14
CA HIS A 74 -3.56 5.54 7.78
C HIS A 74 -2.95 4.71 8.94
N ASP A 75 -3.80 4.18 9.82
CA ASP A 75 -3.41 3.33 10.95
C ASP A 75 -3.78 1.85 10.69
N GLN A 76 -2.75 1.00 10.55
CA GLN A 76 -2.93 -0.43 10.32
C GLN A 76 -3.70 -1.11 11.46
N ALA A 77 -3.53 -0.66 12.71
CA ALA A 77 -4.24 -1.25 13.83
C ALA A 77 -5.77 -1.02 13.72
N LYS A 78 -6.19 0.13 13.16
CA LYS A 78 -7.60 0.42 12.89
C LYS A 78 -8.14 -0.41 11.73
N ILE A 79 -7.34 -0.67 10.70
CA ILE A 79 -7.68 -1.60 9.62
C ILE A 79 -7.86 -3.02 10.17
N ASP A 80 -6.95 -3.48 11.01
CA ASP A 80 -6.99 -4.81 11.63
C ASP A 80 -8.20 -4.93 12.57
N ALA A 81 -8.46 -3.92 13.39
CA ALA A 81 -9.63 -3.86 14.26
C ALA A 81 -10.96 -3.80 13.49
N ALA A 82 -10.97 -3.16 12.31
CA ALA A 82 -12.11 -3.15 11.39
C ALA A 82 -12.27 -4.47 10.63
N GLY A 83 -11.30 -5.40 10.73
CA GLY A 83 -11.28 -6.67 10.01
C GLY A 83 -10.92 -6.57 8.53
N VAL A 84 -10.64 -5.37 8.01
CA VAL A 84 -10.45 -5.11 6.57
C VAL A 84 -9.10 -5.64 6.07
N SER A 85 -8.13 -5.88 6.96
CA SER A 85 -6.87 -6.54 6.59
C SER A 85 -7.04 -8.04 6.29
N LYS A 86 -8.15 -8.67 6.69
CA LYS A 86 -8.42 -10.09 6.44
C LYS A 86 -8.96 -10.27 5.01
N PHE A 87 -8.07 -10.44 4.04
CA PHE A 87 -8.43 -10.70 2.65
C PHE A 87 -8.86 -12.15 2.46
N ALA A 88 -10.01 -12.37 1.82
CA ALA A 88 -10.56 -13.71 1.58
C ALA A 88 -10.67 -14.09 0.09
N GLY A 89 -10.11 -13.27 -0.80
CA GLY A 89 -10.01 -13.55 -2.23
C GLY A 89 -10.66 -12.48 -3.09
N ALA A 90 -10.23 -12.39 -4.35
CA ALA A 90 -10.81 -11.48 -5.35
C ALA A 90 -10.98 -12.11 -6.74
N TYR A 91 -10.52 -13.36 -6.91
CA TYR A 91 -10.71 -14.09 -8.14
C TYR A 91 -10.79 -15.58 -7.86
N ASN A 92 -11.87 -16.20 -8.33
CA ASN A 92 -12.04 -17.64 -8.34
C ASN A 92 -13.00 -17.99 -9.49
N ARG A 93 -12.49 -18.65 -10.52
CA ARG A 93 -13.29 -19.09 -11.68
C ARG A 93 -14.16 -20.28 -11.30
N ARG A 94 -15.26 -19.99 -10.60
CA ARG A 94 -16.24 -20.98 -10.15
C ARG A 94 -17.67 -20.51 -10.41
N MET A 95 -18.58 -21.48 -10.47
CA MET A 95 -20.01 -21.19 -10.41
C MET A 95 -20.40 -20.69 -9.01
N VAL A 96 -21.54 -20.01 -8.94
CA VAL A 96 -22.21 -19.73 -7.66
C VAL A 96 -22.53 -21.06 -6.98
N ARG A 97 -22.32 -21.16 -5.66
CA ARG A 97 -22.63 -22.38 -4.90
C ARG A 97 -24.11 -22.75 -5.08
N GLY A 98 -24.36 -23.95 -5.60
CA GLY A 98 -25.70 -24.47 -5.90
C GLY A 98 -26.18 -24.18 -7.33
N SER A 99 -25.36 -23.57 -8.19
CA SER A 99 -25.69 -23.31 -9.59
C SER A 99 -24.75 -24.03 -10.54
N ALA A 100 -25.30 -24.62 -11.60
CA ALA A 100 -24.53 -25.19 -12.71
C ALA A 100 -24.35 -24.22 -13.89
N THR A 101 -25.07 -23.10 -13.89
CA THR A 101 -25.20 -22.22 -15.08
C THR A 101 -24.83 -20.77 -14.80
N LYS A 102 -24.72 -20.38 -13.52
CA LYS A 102 -24.45 -19.00 -13.10
C LYS A 102 -23.02 -18.85 -12.58
N TRP A 103 -22.21 -18.06 -13.28
CA TRP A 103 -20.89 -17.66 -12.81
C TRP A 103 -20.98 -16.76 -11.58
N SER A 104 -20.07 -16.98 -10.62
CA SER A 104 -19.88 -16.08 -9.48
C SER A 104 -19.24 -14.76 -9.94
N ASN A 105 -19.49 -13.65 -9.25
CA ASN A 105 -18.81 -12.38 -9.53
C ASN A 105 -17.28 -12.44 -9.32
N HIS A 106 -16.81 -13.34 -8.46
CA HIS A 106 -15.38 -13.71 -8.37
C HIS A 106 -14.82 -14.32 -9.65
N ALA A 107 -15.63 -14.94 -10.51
CA ALA A 107 -15.17 -15.51 -11.77
C ALA A 107 -14.83 -14.43 -12.82
N TYR A 108 -15.28 -13.19 -12.61
CA TYR A 108 -15.01 -12.02 -13.46
C TYR A 108 -13.84 -11.18 -12.94
N ALA A 109 -13.20 -11.57 -11.82
CA ALA A 109 -12.21 -10.75 -11.11
C ALA A 109 -12.74 -9.34 -10.77
N ALA A 110 -14.05 -9.25 -10.49
CA ALA A 110 -14.76 -8.00 -10.26
C ALA A 110 -15.42 -7.96 -8.87
N ALA A 111 -15.00 -8.85 -7.97
CA ALA A 111 -15.48 -8.92 -6.60
C ALA A 111 -14.35 -9.22 -5.62
N ILE A 112 -14.49 -8.77 -4.38
CA ILE A 112 -13.53 -8.97 -3.30
C ILE A 112 -14.28 -9.41 -2.03
N ASP A 113 -13.71 -10.38 -1.32
CA ASP A 113 -14.21 -10.82 -0.03
C ASP A 113 -13.27 -10.32 1.08
N LEU A 114 -13.87 -9.71 2.12
CA LEU A 114 -13.17 -9.16 3.28
C LEU A 114 -13.74 -9.75 4.57
N ASN A 115 -12.85 -10.14 5.50
CA ASN A 115 -13.18 -10.70 6.80
C ASN A 115 -14.17 -11.89 6.76
N ALA A 116 -13.89 -12.89 5.92
CA ALA A 116 -14.78 -14.04 5.72
C ALA A 116 -15.04 -14.88 6.98
N GLU A 117 -14.11 -14.89 7.94
CA GLU A 117 -14.26 -15.61 9.22
C GLU A 117 -15.47 -15.10 10.02
N GLU A 118 -15.71 -13.80 9.99
CA GLU A 118 -16.77 -13.14 10.77
C GLU A 118 -17.96 -12.68 9.88
N ASN A 119 -17.74 -12.55 8.58
CA ASN A 119 -18.71 -12.03 7.60
C ASN A 119 -19.08 -13.05 6.51
N GLY A 120 -18.82 -14.33 6.76
CA GLY A 120 -19.17 -15.40 5.84
C GLY A 120 -20.67 -15.45 5.51
N LEU A 121 -20.99 -16.21 4.48
CA LEU A 121 -22.35 -16.39 3.98
C LEU A 121 -23.36 -16.71 5.10
N TYR A 122 -24.50 -16.00 5.11
CA TYR A 122 -25.56 -16.07 6.13
C TYR A 122 -25.19 -15.51 7.52
N ALA A 123 -23.98 -14.99 7.74
CA ALA A 123 -23.67 -14.28 8.96
C ALA A 123 -24.52 -13.00 9.07
N LYS A 124 -24.78 -12.54 10.30
CA LYS A 124 -25.36 -11.21 10.55
C LYS A 124 -24.47 -10.10 9.95
N GLY A 125 -23.16 -10.38 9.86
CA GLY A 125 -22.13 -9.47 9.39
C GLY A 125 -21.82 -8.37 10.39
N ASN A 126 -20.55 -8.05 10.58
CA ASN A 126 -20.07 -6.89 11.34
C ASN A 126 -19.30 -5.90 10.46
N MET A 127 -19.38 -6.04 9.13
CA MET A 127 -18.72 -5.17 8.16
C MET A 127 -18.97 -3.69 8.50
N PRO A 128 -17.92 -2.89 8.81
CA PRO A 128 -18.12 -1.52 9.25
C PRO A 128 -18.75 -0.64 8.17
N GLN A 129 -19.62 0.30 8.58
CA GLN A 129 -20.37 1.14 7.63
C GLN A 129 -19.45 1.98 6.73
N PHE A 130 -18.33 2.50 7.25
CA PHE A 130 -17.39 3.28 6.44
C PHE A 130 -16.74 2.47 5.31
N VAL A 131 -16.60 1.15 5.49
CA VAL A 131 -16.12 0.23 4.44
C VAL A 131 -17.18 0.07 3.38
N ILE A 132 -18.43 -0.15 3.80
CA ILE A 132 -19.58 -0.26 2.89
C ILE A 132 -19.72 1.01 2.07
N ASP A 133 -19.63 2.17 2.71
CA ASP A 133 -19.76 3.48 2.07
C ASP A 133 -18.62 3.72 1.08
N ALA A 134 -17.37 3.36 1.43
CA ALA A 134 -16.22 3.49 0.54
C ALA A 134 -16.43 2.73 -0.77
N PHE A 135 -16.90 1.49 -0.70
CA PHE A 135 -17.27 0.72 -1.89
C PHE A 135 -18.51 1.28 -2.60
N CYS A 136 -19.52 1.71 -1.85
CA CYS A 136 -20.75 2.32 -2.38
C CYS A 136 -20.47 3.57 -3.21
N ARG A 137 -19.56 4.45 -2.79
CA ARG A 137 -19.14 5.64 -3.54
C ARG A 137 -18.46 5.31 -4.86
N GLN A 138 -17.86 4.13 -4.96
CA GLN A 138 -17.32 3.62 -6.21
C GLN A 138 -18.39 2.92 -7.06
N GLY A 139 -19.66 2.94 -6.64
CA GLY A 139 -20.80 2.29 -7.30
C GLY A 139 -20.91 0.80 -7.02
N ALA A 140 -20.06 0.23 -6.17
CA ALA A 140 -20.09 -1.21 -5.91
C ALA A 140 -21.36 -1.63 -5.14
N MET A 141 -21.81 -2.85 -5.42
CA MET A 141 -22.84 -3.55 -4.65
C MET A 141 -22.16 -4.31 -3.50
N TRP A 142 -22.76 -4.22 -2.31
CA TRP A 142 -22.36 -5.00 -1.14
C TRP A 142 -23.32 -6.17 -0.92
N GLY A 143 -22.78 -7.37 -0.69
CA GLY A 143 -23.57 -8.60 -0.54
C GLY A 143 -24.44 -8.63 0.72
N GLY A 144 -24.21 -7.75 1.69
CA GLY A 144 -25.15 -7.54 2.81
C GLY A 144 -26.49 -6.92 2.39
N TRP A 145 -26.56 -6.31 1.20
CA TRP A 145 -27.81 -5.75 0.64
C TRP A 145 -28.65 -6.76 -0.14
N TYR A 146 -28.18 -7.99 -0.34
CA TYR A 146 -28.97 -9.02 -1.00
C TYR A 146 -30.21 -9.39 -0.17
N THR A 147 -31.34 -9.63 -0.86
CA THR A 147 -32.62 -9.94 -0.21
C THR A 147 -32.65 -11.35 0.38
N ASP A 148 -32.14 -12.33 -0.36
CA ASP A 148 -32.37 -13.75 -0.02
C ASP A 148 -31.16 -14.39 0.66
N ARG A 149 -29.95 -14.08 0.16
CA ARG A 149 -28.71 -14.75 0.54
C ARG A 149 -27.65 -13.73 0.90
N LYS A 150 -27.77 -13.14 2.08
CA LYS A 150 -26.81 -12.15 2.57
C LYS A 150 -25.39 -12.70 2.60
N ASP A 151 -24.46 -11.91 2.08
CA ASP A 151 -23.04 -12.20 2.02
C ASP A 151 -22.22 -10.96 2.46
N PRO A 152 -22.15 -10.67 3.77
CA PRO A 152 -21.59 -9.42 4.28
C PRO A 152 -20.09 -9.21 4.01
N MET A 153 -19.34 -10.28 3.68
CA MET A 153 -17.94 -10.18 3.28
C MET A 153 -17.78 -9.68 1.83
N HIS A 154 -18.82 -9.77 1.02
CA HIS A 154 -18.74 -9.67 -0.43
C HIS A 154 -18.95 -8.24 -0.94
N PHE A 155 -18.03 -7.75 -1.76
CA PHE A 155 -18.17 -6.49 -2.51
C PHE A 155 -17.91 -6.73 -3.98
N GLU A 156 -18.73 -6.13 -4.84
CA GLU A 156 -18.68 -6.41 -6.28
C GLU A 156 -19.02 -5.18 -7.14
N PHE A 157 -18.32 -5.05 -8.26
CA PHE A 157 -18.48 -3.93 -9.20
C PHE A 157 -19.54 -4.26 -10.25
N VAL A 158 -20.78 -4.38 -9.77
CA VAL A 158 -22.03 -4.46 -10.55
C VAL A 158 -22.94 -3.32 -10.11
N ASP A 159 -23.98 -3.03 -10.91
CA ASP A 159 -24.96 -2.00 -10.62
C ASP A 159 -25.56 -2.18 -9.22
N ASN A 160 -25.34 -1.18 -8.35
CA ASN A 160 -25.81 -1.18 -6.97
C ASN A 160 -27.29 -0.72 -6.82
N SER A 161 -27.99 -0.46 -7.94
CA SER A 161 -29.37 0.05 -7.98
C SER A 161 -29.52 1.46 -7.41
N GLY A 162 -28.52 2.32 -7.60
CA GLY A 162 -28.55 3.72 -7.17
C GLY A 162 -28.43 3.92 -5.66
N ARG A 163 -27.80 2.98 -4.96
CA ARG A 163 -27.55 3.12 -3.52
C ARG A 163 -26.53 4.22 -3.26
N GLU A 164 -26.77 4.96 -2.18
CA GLU A 164 -25.92 6.04 -1.72
C GLU A 164 -25.21 5.66 -0.41
N PRO A 165 -23.99 6.17 -0.18
CA PRO A 165 -23.29 5.98 1.10
C PRO A 165 -24.08 6.63 2.24
N LEU A 166 -24.07 5.99 3.42
CA LEU A 166 -24.77 6.52 4.60
C LEU A 166 -23.96 7.59 5.34
N SER A 167 -22.63 7.54 5.24
CA SER A 167 -21.73 8.51 5.86
C SER A 167 -21.16 9.48 4.81
N PRO A 168 -20.84 10.73 5.17
CA PRO A 168 -20.05 11.60 4.28
C PRO A 168 -18.68 10.96 3.99
N PRO A 169 -18.06 11.25 2.83
CA PRO A 169 -16.67 10.85 2.62
C PRO A 169 -15.79 11.46 3.73
N PRO A 170 -14.67 10.81 4.10
CA PRO A 170 -13.75 11.39 5.08
C PRO A 170 -13.31 12.78 4.63
N VAL A 171 -13.63 13.80 5.45
CA VAL A 171 -13.17 15.17 5.23
C VAL A 171 -11.77 15.27 5.80
N PHE A 172 -10.78 15.18 4.94
CA PHE A 172 -9.46 15.67 5.28
C PHE A 172 -9.57 17.18 5.42
N SER A 173 -9.05 17.74 6.52
CA SER A 173 -9.00 19.18 6.72
C SER A 173 -8.50 19.82 5.43
N ALA A 174 -9.39 20.54 4.75
CA ALA A 174 -9.03 21.33 3.60
C ALA A 174 -7.84 22.21 3.98
N PRO A 175 -6.93 22.55 3.05
CA PRO A 175 -6.01 23.65 3.30
C PRO A 175 -6.85 24.86 3.74
N VAL A 176 -6.47 25.46 4.85
CA VAL A 176 -7.04 26.71 5.35
C VAL A 176 -7.14 27.67 4.16
N ALA A 177 -8.36 28.13 3.85
CA ALA A 177 -8.59 29.05 2.75
C ALA A 177 -7.73 30.30 2.95
N LEU A 178 -6.74 30.48 2.08
CA LEU A 178 -5.91 31.68 2.04
C LEU A 178 -6.71 32.76 1.30
N LEU A 179 -7.37 33.59 2.10
CA LEU A 179 -7.82 34.96 1.85
C LEU A 179 -8.73 35.21 0.63
N ASP A 180 -9.91 35.72 0.97
CA ASP A 180 -10.84 36.50 0.15
C ASP A 180 -10.12 37.46 -0.79
N VAL A 181 -10.32 37.28 -2.10
CA VAL A 181 -10.12 38.34 -3.09
C VAL A 181 -11.39 38.39 -3.95
N SER A 182 -12.27 39.32 -3.59
CA SER A 182 -13.35 39.81 -4.45
C SER A 182 -12.78 40.70 -5.57
N PRO A 183 -13.54 40.92 -6.66
CA PRO A 183 -13.05 40.81 -8.03
C PRO A 183 -12.47 42.12 -8.59
N VAL A 184 -11.48 42.01 -9.49
CA VAL A 184 -11.10 43.10 -10.40
C VAL A 184 -11.67 42.76 -11.78
N GLY A 185 -12.53 43.66 -12.26
CA GLY A 185 -13.16 43.58 -13.57
C GLY A 185 -12.25 44.04 -14.72
N ASP A 186 -12.78 43.75 -15.91
CA ASP A 186 -12.53 44.35 -17.23
C ASP A 186 -11.09 44.32 -17.76
N ASP A 187 -10.83 43.57 -18.85
CA ASP A 187 -11.19 43.99 -20.21
C ASP A 187 -10.48 43.16 -21.29
N THR A 188 -11.19 42.90 -22.41
CA THR A 188 -10.73 42.51 -23.78
C THR A 188 -10.43 41.03 -24.11
N PRO A 189 -10.51 40.61 -25.40
CA PRO A 189 -11.75 40.15 -26.03
C PRO A 189 -11.63 38.72 -26.61
N ALA A 190 -12.78 38.18 -27.01
CA ALA A 190 -12.92 36.92 -27.73
C ALA A 190 -12.08 36.92 -29.02
N VAL A 191 -11.31 35.84 -29.22
CA VAL A 191 -10.77 35.46 -30.52
C VAL A 191 -11.13 34.01 -30.76
N GLU A 192 -12.19 33.80 -31.55
CA GLU A 192 -12.39 32.57 -32.31
C GLU A 192 -11.24 32.44 -33.31
N PHE A 193 -10.54 31.30 -33.30
CA PHE A 193 -9.96 30.77 -34.53
C PHE A 193 -10.14 29.26 -34.59
N ALA A 194 -10.56 28.86 -35.78
CA ALA A 194 -11.00 27.55 -36.19
C ALA A 194 -9.92 26.46 -36.10
N GLU A 195 -10.43 25.24 -36.15
CA GLU A 195 -9.74 23.96 -36.24
C GLU A 195 -8.61 23.94 -37.27
N ASP A 196 -7.44 23.43 -36.87
CA ASP A 196 -6.66 22.56 -37.75
C ASP A 196 -5.84 21.57 -36.91
N HIS A 197 -6.12 20.28 -37.11
CA HIS A 197 -5.36 19.19 -36.51
C HIS A 197 -4.09 18.95 -37.32
N PRO A 198 -2.95 18.79 -36.64
CA PRO A 198 -2.09 17.67 -36.96
C PRO A 198 -1.92 16.76 -35.74
N SER A 199 -2.22 15.49 -35.96
CA SER A 199 -1.90 14.38 -35.07
C SER A 199 -0.46 14.43 -34.55
N PRO A 200 -0.21 14.16 -33.26
CA PRO A 200 1.04 13.53 -32.86
C PRO A 200 0.83 12.01 -32.90
N SER A 201 1.16 11.44 -34.05
CA SER A 201 1.56 10.04 -34.11
C SER A 201 2.84 9.85 -33.30
N GLY A 202 2.75 9.02 -32.25
CA GLY A 202 3.86 8.21 -31.75
C GLY A 202 4.72 8.79 -30.63
N VAL A 203 4.56 8.25 -29.42
CA VAL A 203 5.58 7.34 -28.86
C VAL A 203 4.87 6.25 -28.05
N SER A 204 4.88 5.04 -28.59
CA SER A 204 4.83 3.83 -27.79
C SER A 204 6.27 3.32 -27.70
N SER A 205 6.80 3.17 -26.48
CA SER A 205 7.64 2.05 -26.04
C SER A 205 8.31 2.37 -24.71
N ALA A 206 8.52 1.33 -23.91
CA ALA A 206 9.22 1.33 -22.64
C ALA A 206 10.74 1.53 -22.81
N GLY A 207 11.15 2.63 -23.46
CA GLY A 207 12.52 3.07 -23.63
C GLY A 207 12.96 4.04 -22.53
N TYR A 208 14.27 4.12 -22.30
CA TYR A 208 14.88 5.12 -21.42
C TYR A 208 14.66 6.53 -21.99
N SER A 209 14.34 7.50 -21.11
CA SER A 209 14.12 8.91 -21.43
C SER A 209 14.76 9.79 -20.35
N VAL A 210 15.55 10.77 -20.81
CA VAL A 210 16.22 11.76 -19.94
C VAL A 210 15.19 12.62 -19.20
N ASP A 211 14.07 12.95 -19.84
CA ASP A 211 13.01 13.75 -19.22
C ASP A 211 12.33 12.99 -18.07
N VAL A 212 12.12 11.67 -18.25
CA VAL A 212 11.58 10.81 -17.21
C VAL A 212 12.56 10.71 -16.06
N GLU A 213 13.84 10.50 -16.33
CA GLU A 213 14.88 10.43 -15.29
C GLU A 213 14.94 11.74 -14.48
N LEU A 214 14.89 12.88 -15.17
CA LEU A 214 14.91 14.19 -14.53
C LEU A 214 13.68 14.39 -13.63
N VAL A 215 12.49 14.02 -14.10
CA VAL A 215 11.26 14.08 -13.29
C VAL A 215 11.34 13.12 -12.10
N GLN A 216 11.83 11.90 -12.29
CA GLN A 216 12.01 10.94 -11.20
C GLN A 216 12.95 11.47 -10.13
N LYS A 217 14.08 12.05 -10.54
CA LYS A 217 15.05 12.68 -9.65
C LYS A 217 14.45 13.85 -8.87
N LYS A 218 13.68 14.71 -9.54
CA LYS A 218 12.99 15.84 -8.88
C LYS A 218 11.96 15.35 -7.86
N LEU A 219 11.19 14.31 -8.20
CA LEU A 219 10.20 13.72 -7.28
C LEU A 219 10.85 13.07 -6.06
N ASP A 220 11.92 12.30 -6.24
CA ASP A 220 12.71 11.72 -5.13
C ASP A 220 13.28 12.82 -4.22
N GLN A 221 13.81 13.90 -4.81
CA GLN A 221 14.32 15.07 -4.07
C GLN A 221 13.24 15.78 -3.24
N LEU A 222 12.00 15.78 -3.70
CA LEU A 222 10.86 16.39 -3.01
C LEU A 222 10.18 15.44 -2.00
N GLY A 223 10.67 14.21 -1.83
CA GLY A 223 10.14 13.23 -0.87
C GLY A 223 9.05 12.30 -1.40
N TYR A 224 8.88 12.20 -2.72
CA TYR A 224 7.94 11.29 -3.39
C TYR A 224 8.61 9.97 -3.78
N TYR A 225 9.05 9.21 -2.77
CA TYR A 225 9.80 7.96 -2.93
C TYR A 225 9.01 6.83 -3.61
N GLU A 226 7.68 6.94 -3.74
CA GLU A 226 6.85 6.03 -4.53
C GLU A 226 7.22 5.96 -6.01
N VAL A 227 7.97 6.97 -6.49
CA VAL A 227 8.54 7.01 -7.84
C VAL A 227 9.47 5.82 -8.09
N GLY A 228 10.11 5.31 -7.03
CA GLY A 228 11.05 4.19 -7.09
C GLY A 228 12.44 4.61 -7.54
N ASP A 229 13.19 3.68 -8.15
CA ASP A 229 14.52 3.96 -8.65
C ASP A 229 14.48 4.95 -9.82
N VAL A 230 15.43 5.86 -9.85
CA VAL A 230 15.62 6.82 -10.94
C VAL A 230 16.28 6.09 -12.10
N ASP A 231 15.45 5.42 -12.91
CA ASP A 231 15.88 4.53 -14.00
C ASP A 231 15.64 5.11 -15.40
N GLY A 232 15.05 6.30 -15.48
CA GLY A 232 14.69 6.98 -16.72
C GLY A 232 13.58 6.30 -17.51
N ARG A 233 12.87 5.33 -16.92
CA ARG A 233 11.85 4.54 -17.62
C ARG A 233 10.45 4.98 -17.22
N TRP A 234 9.63 5.23 -18.23
CA TRP A 234 8.22 5.54 -17.98
C TRP A 234 7.49 4.33 -17.39
N GLY A 235 6.75 4.56 -16.31
CA GLY A 235 6.02 3.49 -15.62
C GLY A 235 4.93 4.00 -14.70
N GLY A 236 4.09 3.08 -14.21
CA GLY A 236 2.98 3.40 -13.31
C GLY A 236 3.42 4.06 -12.00
N LYS A 237 4.64 3.76 -11.52
CA LYS A 237 5.24 4.40 -10.34
C LYS A 237 5.52 5.88 -10.59
N THR A 238 6.18 6.21 -11.71
CA THR A 238 6.43 7.60 -12.12
C THR A 238 5.12 8.38 -12.28
N ARG A 239 4.13 7.79 -12.97
CA ARG A 239 2.79 8.39 -13.11
C ARG A 239 2.12 8.63 -11.76
N GLY A 240 2.16 7.65 -10.86
CA GLY A 240 1.58 7.75 -9.53
C GLY A 240 2.25 8.83 -8.67
N ALA A 241 3.58 8.90 -8.71
CA ALA A 241 4.36 9.92 -8.00
C ALA A 241 4.08 11.34 -8.51
N ILE A 242 3.97 11.52 -9.84
CA ILE A 242 3.55 12.79 -10.45
C ILE A 242 2.15 13.17 -9.95
N ALA A 243 1.20 12.24 -9.98
CA ALA A 243 -0.16 12.49 -9.51
C ALA A 243 -0.20 12.85 -8.02
N ALA A 244 0.56 12.16 -7.18
CA ALA A 244 0.66 12.44 -5.75
C ALA A 244 1.27 13.83 -5.48
N PHE A 245 2.38 14.16 -6.15
CA PHE A 245 3.00 15.48 -6.06
C PHE A 245 2.04 16.60 -6.44
N MET A 246 1.44 16.48 -7.62
CA MET A 246 0.53 17.49 -8.13
C MET A 246 -0.75 17.61 -7.29
N ASN A 247 -1.21 16.51 -6.68
CA ASN A 247 -2.29 16.52 -5.71
C ASN A 247 -1.92 17.27 -4.42
N ASP A 248 -0.74 17.02 -3.86
CA ASP A 248 -0.23 17.75 -2.68
C ASP A 248 -0.03 19.24 -2.98
N ARG A 249 0.28 19.57 -4.24
CA ARG A 249 0.37 20.95 -4.74
C ARG A 249 -0.98 21.56 -5.15
N CYS A 250 -2.09 20.85 -4.91
CA CYS A 250 -3.46 21.28 -5.23
C CYS A 250 -3.67 21.63 -6.73
N GLN A 251 -2.92 20.98 -7.62
CA GLN A 251 -2.99 21.16 -9.07
C GLN A 251 -3.19 19.79 -9.76
N PRO A 252 -4.40 19.19 -9.74
CA PRO A 252 -4.60 17.84 -10.26
C PRO A 252 -4.12 17.68 -11.71
N THR A 253 -3.49 16.55 -11.99
CA THR A 253 -2.97 16.19 -13.32
C THR A 253 -3.45 14.79 -13.71
N ASP A 254 -3.42 14.48 -15.00
CA ASP A 254 -3.63 13.11 -15.50
C ASP A 254 -2.43 12.18 -15.18
N GLY A 255 -1.36 12.73 -14.62
CA GLY A 255 -0.14 12.03 -14.21
C GLY A 255 0.88 11.90 -15.32
N THR A 256 0.68 12.57 -16.47
CA THR A 256 1.65 12.63 -17.56
C THR A 256 2.71 13.71 -17.31
N ILE A 257 3.88 13.57 -17.95
CA ILE A 257 4.90 14.62 -17.94
C ILE A 257 4.44 15.69 -18.92
N SER A 258 3.97 16.82 -18.40
CA SER A 258 3.58 18.00 -19.16
C SER A 258 4.44 19.21 -18.77
N PRO A 259 4.51 20.27 -19.60
CA PRO A 259 5.22 21.51 -19.25
C PRO A 259 4.75 22.12 -17.92
N ALA A 260 3.46 21.97 -17.57
CA ALA A 260 2.93 22.43 -16.29
C ALA A 260 3.52 21.63 -15.11
N VAL A 261 3.60 20.30 -15.22
CA VAL A 261 4.20 19.44 -14.19
C VAL A 261 5.68 19.74 -14.01
N THR A 262 6.43 19.91 -15.11
CA THR A 262 7.88 20.18 -15.03
C THR A 262 8.18 21.58 -14.50
N ALA A 263 7.36 22.58 -14.82
CA ALA A 263 7.43 23.92 -14.24
C ALA A 263 7.15 23.87 -12.72
N GLU A 264 6.09 23.17 -12.31
CA GLU A 264 5.70 23.05 -10.91
C GLU A 264 6.74 22.31 -10.07
N LEU A 265 7.32 21.22 -10.59
CA LEU A 265 8.44 20.52 -9.94
C LEU A 265 9.65 21.45 -9.73
N SER A 266 9.96 22.29 -10.72
CA SER A 266 11.09 23.21 -10.64
C SER A 266 10.82 24.34 -9.65
N ARG A 267 9.58 24.85 -9.62
CA ARG A 267 9.12 25.83 -8.63
C ARG A 267 9.19 25.27 -7.21
N ALA A 268 8.66 24.06 -6.99
CA ALA A 268 8.69 23.39 -5.70
C ALA A 268 10.12 23.20 -5.17
N ILE A 269 11.07 22.85 -6.03
CA ILE A 269 12.49 22.76 -5.66
C ILE A 269 13.05 24.14 -5.26
N GLY A 270 12.74 25.19 -6.02
CA GLY A 270 13.17 26.55 -5.71
C GLY A 270 12.60 27.10 -4.40
N GLU A 271 11.38 26.69 -4.05
CA GLU A 271 10.72 27.01 -2.77
C GLU A 271 11.25 26.20 -1.58
N GLY A 272 12.09 25.18 -1.83
CA GLY A 272 12.51 24.24 -0.79
C GLY A 272 11.36 23.34 -0.30
N TRP A 273 10.34 23.11 -1.12
CA TRP A 273 9.23 22.22 -0.79
C TRP A 273 9.73 20.82 -0.47
N GLN A 274 9.11 20.21 0.53
CA GLN A 274 9.25 18.80 0.86
C GLN A 274 7.87 18.25 1.12
N ARG A 275 7.64 17.01 0.71
CA ARG A 275 6.36 16.33 0.95
C ARG A 275 6.00 16.42 2.44
N PRO A 276 4.81 16.93 2.79
CA PRO A 276 4.38 16.99 4.18
C PRO A 276 4.35 15.58 4.81
N ILE A 277 5.08 15.40 5.90
CA ILE A 277 5.10 14.15 6.66
C ILE A 277 4.26 14.34 7.91
N ALA A 278 3.32 13.44 8.18
CA ALA A 278 2.54 13.47 9.41
C ALA A 278 3.47 13.47 10.64
N SER A 279 3.21 14.37 11.60
CA SER A 279 4.04 14.58 12.79
C SER A 279 4.29 13.30 13.60
N GLN A 280 3.35 12.36 13.56
CA GLN A 280 3.47 11.05 14.21
C GLN A 280 4.51 10.15 13.52
N ARG A 281 4.60 10.16 12.18
CA ARG A 281 5.62 9.45 11.41
C ARG A 281 7.01 10.08 11.63
N ALA A 282 7.09 11.40 11.64
CA ALA A 282 8.33 12.12 11.86
C ALA A 282 8.99 11.81 13.23
N ASN A 283 8.18 11.52 14.26
CA ASN A 283 8.63 11.27 15.63
C ASN A 283 8.67 9.78 16.03
N THR A 284 8.43 8.86 15.10
CA THR A 284 8.39 7.41 15.41
C THR A 284 9.77 6.91 15.85
N THR A 285 9.84 6.10 16.92
CA THR A 285 11.10 5.52 17.41
C THR A 285 11.30 4.07 16.96
N ALA A 286 12.52 3.54 17.13
CA ALA A 286 12.82 2.13 16.86
C ALA A 286 11.91 1.18 17.65
N LYS A 287 11.51 1.56 18.87
CA LYS A 287 10.62 0.75 19.72
C LYS A 287 9.22 0.69 19.15
N ASP A 288 8.75 1.79 18.55
CA ASP A 288 7.42 1.91 17.96
C ASP A 288 7.33 1.18 16.61
N LEU A 289 8.46 1.06 15.88
CA LEU A 289 8.57 0.28 14.65
C LEU A 289 8.74 -1.23 14.88
N ALA A 290 9.25 -1.64 16.04
CA ALA A 290 9.57 -3.03 16.34
C ALA A 290 8.39 -4.01 16.18
N PRO A 291 7.14 -3.66 16.52
CA PRO A 291 5.99 -4.54 16.27
C PRO A 291 5.64 -4.67 14.78
N ARG A 292 6.03 -3.69 13.96
CA ARG A 292 5.62 -3.53 12.55
C ARG A 292 6.66 -4.02 11.55
N VAL A 293 7.94 -3.94 11.92
CA VAL A 293 9.08 -4.28 11.05
C VAL A 293 9.93 -5.34 11.74
N GLU A 294 9.87 -6.59 11.25
CA GLU A 294 10.58 -7.71 11.85
C GLU A 294 12.11 -7.49 11.89
N ALA A 295 12.69 -6.79 10.91
CA ALA A 295 14.10 -6.40 10.94
C ALA A 295 14.43 -5.47 12.12
N VAL A 296 13.52 -4.56 12.48
CA VAL A 296 13.65 -3.66 13.64
C VAL A 296 13.48 -4.47 14.93
N ARG A 297 12.52 -5.40 14.97
CA ARG A 297 12.34 -6.31 16.11
C ARG A 297 13.58 -7.15 16.37
N GLN A 298 14.12 -7.78 15.33
CA GLN A 298 15.33 -8.59 15.39
C GLN A 298 16.53 -7.75 15.79
N GLY A 299 16.66 -6.53 15.25
CA GLY A 299 17.71 -5.59 15.66
C GLY A 299 17.62 -5.18 17.14
N LEU A 300 16.42 -4.96 17.67
CA LEU A 300 16.22 -4.67 19.10
C LEU A 300 16.48 -5.89 19.98
N LEU A 301 16.03 -7.06 19.58
CA LEU A 301 16.27 -8.32 20.28
C LEU A 301 17.77 -8.66 20.29
N GLN A 302 18.45 -8.47 19.16
CA GLN A 302 19.90 -8.62 19.05
C GLN A 302 20.64 -7.62 19.93
N ARG A 303 20.19 -6.36 20.03
CA ARG A 303 20.76 -5.38 20.98
C ARG A 303 20.51 -5.76 22.43
N PHE A 304 19.35 -6.32 22.76
CA PHE A 304 19.04 -6.80 24.10
C PHE A 304 19.97 -7.95 24.47
N TRP A 305 20.03 -9.01 23.64
CA TRP A 305 20.90 -10.15 23.88
C TRP A 305 22.38 -9.78 23.85
N ALA A 306 22.83 -8.89 22.98
CA ALA A 306 24.21 -8.43 22.98
C ALA A 306 24.59 -7.70 24.28
N ARG A 307 23.66 -6.96 24.91
CA ARG A 307 23.90 -6.33 26.24
C ARG A 307 23.96 -7.37 27.35
N ILE A 308 23.11 -8.39 27.30
CA ILE A 308 23.14 -9.51 28.23
C ILE A 308 24.46 -10.27 28.11
N THR A 309 24.85 -10.64 26.87
CA THR A 309 26.10 -11.33 26.55
C THR A 309 27.33 -10.53 26.97
N ALA A 310 27.37 -9.22 26.69
CA ALA A 310 28.46 -8.35 27.12
C ALA A 310 28.53 -8.20 28.66
N GLY A 311 27.38 -8.15 29.34
CA GLY A 311 27.31 -8.13 30.80
C GLY A 311 27.86 -9.41 31.43
N PHE A 312 27.54 -10.58 30.88
CA PHE A 312 28.08 -11.85 31.36
C PHE A 312 29.58 -12.01 31.08
N ALA A 313 30.06 -11.56 29.93
CA ALA A 313 31.50 -11.53 29.63
C ALA A 313 32.26 -10.60 30.59
N ALA A 314 31.65 -9.49 31.03
CA ALA A 314 32.27 -8.53 31.94
C ALA A 314 32.36 -9.03 33.40
N ILE A 315 31.46 -9.92 33.85
CA ILE A 315 31.37 -10.36 35.25
C ILE A 315 32.17 -11.68 35.48
N GLY A 316 32.55 -12.40 34.43
CA GLY A 316 33.43 -13.57 34.55
C GLY A 316 32.84 -14.73 35.37
N LEU A 317 31.52 -14.93 35.34
CA LEU A 317 30.86 -16.01 36.09
C LEU A 317 31.18 -17.38 35.46
N THR A 318 32.07 -18.13 36.11
CA THR A 318 32.47 -19.50 35.77
C THR A 318 31.74 -20.49 36.68
N GLY A 319 30.65 -21.12 36.20
CA GLY A 319 29.94 -22.13 36.99
C GLY A 319 28.57 -22.54 36.47
N SER A 320 28.04 -23.63 37.02
CA SER A 320 26.91 -24.48 36.60
C SER A 320 25.54 -23.81 36.36
N SER A 321 25.44 -22.50 36.47
CA SER A 321 24.21 -21.71 36.22
C SER A 321 23.94 -21.45 34.73
N VAL A 322 24.84 -21.87 33.83
CA VAL A 322 24.81 -21.58 32.39
C VAL A 322 24.49 -22.82 31.53
N SER A 323 24.30 -24.00 32.14
CA SER A 323 24.11 -25.26 31.40
C SER A 323 22.87 -25.25 30.50
N GLY A 324 21.76 -24.66 30.97
CA GLY A 324 20.52 -24.54 30.18
C GLY A 324 20.61 -23.57 28.99
N TYR A 325 21.58 -22.65 28.99
CA TYR A 325 21.76 -21.68 27.91
C TYR A 325 22.60 -22.23 26.74
N PHE A 326 23.51 -23.17 27.01
CA PHE A 326 24.38 -23.75 25.98
C PHE A 326 23.67 -24.73 25.06
N GLU A 327 22.52 -25.29 25.46
CA GLU A 327 21.79 -26.26 24.64
C GLU A 327 21.18 -25.64 23.39
N ALA A 328 20.62 -24.42 23.49
CA ALA A 328 20.06 -23.71 22.33
C ALA A 328 21.13 -23.19 21.34
N ALA A 329 22.39 -23.05 21.79
CA ALA A 329 23.51 -22.66 20.95
C ALA A 329 24.25 -23.87 20.35
N ARG A 330 24.23 -25.03 21.01
CA ARG A 330 24.95 -26.25 20.60
C ARG A 330 24.55 -26.73 19.21
N ASP A 331 23.27 -26.67 18.87
CA ASP A 331 22.75 -27.16 17.59
C ASP A 331 23.17 -26.30 16.39
N LYS A 332 23.59 -25.05 16.61
CA LYS A 332 24.12 -24.17 15.56
C LYS A 332 25.64 -24.13 15.46
N LEU A 333 26.35 -24.75 16.40
CA LEU A 333 27.82 -24.72 16.50
C LEU A 333 28.49 -26.05 16.10
N GLN A 334 27.73 -27.05 15.63
CA GLN A 334 28.30 -28.34 15.24
C GLN A 334 29.33 -28.25 14.10
N PHE A 335 29.26 -27.21 13.25
CA PHE A 335 30.21 -26.97 12.16
C PHE A 335 31.58 -26.42 12.63
N VAL A 336 31.69 -25.85 13.83
CA VAL A 336 32.90 -25.10 14.28
C VAL A 336 33.73 -25.88 15.31
N ARG A 337 33.34 -27.13 15.61
CA ARG A 337 33.88 -27.91 16.72
C ARG A 337 35.39 -28.22 16.59
N GLY A 338 35.91 -28.31 15.37
CA GLY A 338 37.33 -28.61 15.12
C GLY A 338 38.28 -27.42 15.22
N ALA A 339 37.80 -26.18 15.03
CA ALA A 339 38.65 -24.99 15.00
C ALA A 339 38.85 -24.32 16.37
N LEU A 340 38.07 -24.73 17.38
CA LEU A 340 37.93 -24.00 18.65
C LEU A 340 38.49 -24.73 19.89
N SER A 341 39.05 -25.93 19.73
CA SER A 341 39.52 -26.76 20.86
C SER A 341 40.80 -26.27 21.55
N HIS A 342 41.51 -25.29 20.98
CA HIS A 342 42.83 -24.83 21.46
C HIS A 342 42.82 -23.44 22.11
N ILE A 343 41.65 -22.80 22.25
CA ILE A 343 41.54 -21.45 22.83
C ILE A 343 41.33 -21.57 24.34
N PRO A 344 42.20 -20.97 25.18
CA PRO A 344 42.02 -20.94 26.63
C PRO A 344 40.65 -20.34 27.00
N PRO A 345 39.94 -20.89 28.01
CA PRO A 345 38.60 -20.44 28.38
C PRO A 345 38.48 -18.93 28.65
N GLU A 346 39.55 -18.30 29.16
CA GLU A 346 39.62 -16.88 29.48
C GLU A 346 39.59 -15.99 28.23
N VAL A 347 40.25 -16.43 27.14
CA VAL A 347 40.26 -15.73 25.84
C VAL A 347 38.91 -15.83 25.15
N TRP A 348 38.14 -16.88 25.46
CA TRP A 348 36.79 -17.12 24.93
C TRP A 348 35.81 -15.99 25.31
N PHE A 349 35.90 -15.47 26.54
CA PHE A 349 35.04 -14.38 27.01
C PHE A 349 35.36 -13.05 26.33
N LEU A 350 36.64 -12.76 26.07
CA LEU A 350 37.05 -11.56 25.34
C LEU A 350 36.59 -11.62 23.89
N LEU A 351 36.73 -12.77 23.23
CA LEU A 351 36.30 -12.96 21.85
C LEU A 351 34.76 -12.88 21.74
N LEU A 352 34.04 -13.51 22.67
CA LEU A 352 32.59 -13.45 22.74
C LEU A 352 32.07 -12.04 23.06
N GLY A 353 32.75 -11.30 23.94
CA GLY A 353 32.48 -9.90 24.22
C GLY A 353 32.68 -9.01 22.98
N ALA A 354 33.78 -9.21 22.24
CA ALA A 354 34.06 -8.48 20.99
C ALA A 354 33.01 -8.76 19.91
N VAL A 355 32.62 -10.02 19.72
CA VAL A 355 31.54 -10.41 18.78
C VAL A 355 30.20 -9.82 19.19
N ALA A 356 29.86 -9.82 20.47
CA ALA A 356 28.64 -9.20 20.99
C ALA A 356 28.64 -7.68 20.76
N LEU A 357 29.77 -7.02 20.95
CA LEU A 357 29.92 -5.58 20.72
C LEU A 357 29.77 -5.22 19.22
N LEU A 358 30.37 -6.02 18.33
CA LEU A 358 30.21 -5.88 16.89
C LEU A 358 28.76 -6.10 16.45
N ALA A 359 28.10 -7.15 16.99
CA ALA A 359 26.69 -7.43 16.75
C ALA A 359 25.77 -6.31 17.27
N TRP A 360 26.09 -5.69 18.40
CA TRP A 360 25.36 -4.55 18.94
C TRP A 360 25.51 -3.31 18.06
N TYR A 361 26.74 -3.03 17.61
CA TYR A 361 27.04 -1.87 16.76
C TYR A 361 26.34 -1.99 15.40
N SER A 362 26.41 -3.16 14.75
CA SER A 362 25.74 -3.41 13.48
C SER A 362 24.22 -3.28 13.61
N ALA A 363 23.61 -3.87 14.63
CA ALA A 363 22.18 -3.77 14.89
C ALA A 363 21.74 -2.32 15.17
N ARG A 364 22.55 -1.54 15.90
CA ARG A 364 22.26 -0.12 16.16
C ARG A 364 22.24 0.71 14.87
N LYS A 365 23.22 0.51 13.98
CA LYS A 365 23.30 1.24 12.71
C LYS A 365 22.07 0.97 11.84
N THR A 366 21.71 -0.31 11.66
CA THR A 366 20.54 -0.72 10.86
C THR A 366 19.24 -0.15 11.42
N LEU A 367 19.05 -0.16 12.74
CA LEU A 367 17.85 0.40 13.37
C LEU A 367 17.72 1.90 13.12
N GLN A 368 18.80 2.65 13.27
CA GLN A 368 18.79 4.10 13.07
C GLN A 368 18.48 4.46 11.61
N THR A 369 19.03 3.72 10.65
CA THR A 369 18.72 3.93 9.23
C THR A 369 17.25 3.61 8.94
N THR A 370 16.73 2.50 9.44
CA THR A 370 15.32 2.13 9.22
C THR A 370 14.34 3.13 9.84
N VAL A 371 14.61 3.60 11.06
CA VAL A 371 13.79 4.65 11.69
C VAL A 371 13.86 5.94 10.91
N ARG A 372 15.07 6.38 10.52
CA ARG A 372 15.23 7.61 9.75
C ARG A 372 14.49 7.52 8.43
N ASP A 373 14.69 6.44 7.69
CA ASP A 373 14.07 6.25 6.38
C ASP A 373 12.54 6.11 6.49
N TYR A 374 12.01 5.55 7.59
CA TYR A 374 10.57 5.57 7.88
C TYR A 374 10.07 6.99 8.17
N ASN A 375 10.79 7.73 9.04
CA ASN A 375 10.42 9.08 9.46
C ASN A 375 10.51 10.10 8.31
N THR A 376 11.36 9.86 7.31
CA THR A 376 11.48 10.70 6.12
C THR A 376 10.54 10.29 4.98
N GLY A 377 9.76 9.21 5.12
CA GLY A 377 8.86 8.76 4.05
C GLY A 377 9.47 7.78 3.05
N ARG A 378 10.76 7.47 3.16
CA ARG A 378 11.52 6.62 2.22
C ARG A 378 11.20 5.14 2.37
N LEU A 379 10.91 4.70 3.60
CA LEU A 379 10.36 3.37 3.90
C LEU A 379 8.89 3.51 4.28
N ASN A 380 8.01 2.88 3.51
CA ASN A 380 6.57 2.84 3.76
C ASN A 380 6.16 1.74 4.74
#